data_AF-A0A1Y3WK20-F1
#
_entry.id   AF-A0A1Y3WK20-F1
#
_cell.length_a   1.000
_cell.length_b   1.000
_cell.length_c   1.000
_cell.angle_alpha   90.00
_cell.angle_beta   90.00
_cell.angle_gamma   90.00
#
_symmetry.space_group_name_H-M   'P 1'
#
loop_
_entity.id
_entity.type
_entity.pdbx_description
1 polymer ?
#
loop_
_entity_poly.entity_id
_entity_poly.type
_entity_poly.pdbx_seq_one_letter_code
_entity_poly.pdbx_strand_id
1 'polypeptide(L)'
;THLSELRVLMYLEELRTIKKEIQDTLNGYYEPDSDEDKLKRTQLVMNRVRARMLLNMASDPQVFGKILDCLMISPREIRKIAKDIIVLKKDIPKDIPGINLIRFTVGITPDDSKEVRLQKLLAYNAMSTKEELDEEYADKDYSVDDIISGEEEFCATVSDVLTKHIIEFWIDYLNSSISALGKYLPFTEEIVLMYQTLLQKLGVKKRISENIARYDKMFETKERLNAIADYASLELNNFISTVGRRYMSEENLKEISEKALRCNVNLDLTAQGIEATRKKQPVVDALNALDESFDIMRKPGFNESDMQTLRRLPLWDNFQRWQNLLLIGLLLASGVSTKDPAENQAVKELIEKINLLYS
;
A
#
# COMPACT_ATOMS: atom_id res chain seq x y z
N THR A 1 -14.13 50.66 -20.57
CA THR A 1 -15.25 49.79 -20.96
C THR A 1 -14.70 48.55 -21.66
N HIS A 2 -14.71 48.38 -22.98
CA HIS A 2 -14.32 47.10 -23.60
C HIS A 2 -12.96 46.53 -23.16
N LEU A 3 -11.91 47.34 -23.09
CA LEU A 3 -10.56 46.87 -22.69
C LEU A 3 -10.44 46.54 -21.19
N SER A 4 -11.40 46.96 -20.35
CA SER A 4 -11.54 46.51 -18.96
C SER A 4 -12.45 45.28 -18.84
N GLU A 5 -13.53 45.21 -19.61
CA GLU A 5 -14.43 44.03 -19.68
C GLU A 5 -13.68 42.76 -20.12
N LEU A 6 -12.84 42.87 -21.16
CA LEU A 6 -12.00 41.76 -21.63
C LEU A 6 -11.01 41.25 -20.57
N ARG A 7 -10.44 42.15 -19.74
CA ARG A 7 -9.56 41.74 -18.63
C ARG A 7 -10.34 41.05 -17.51
N VAL A 8 -11.52 41.56 -17.17
CA VAL A 8 -12.41 40.92 -16.18
C VAL A 8 -12.78 39.51 -16.62
N LEU A 9 -13.11 39.30 -17.91
CA LEU A 9 -13.38 37.98 -18.47
C LEU A 9 -12.16 37.04 -18.37
N MET A 10 -10.97 37.51 -18.76
CA MET A 10 -9.71 36.74 -18.66
C MET A 10 -9.45 36.27 -17.22
N TYR A 11 -9.51 37.19 -16.24
CA TYR A 11 -9.31 36.84 -14.84
C TYR A 11 -10.42 35.91 -14.30
N LEU A 12 -11.65 35.99 -14.81
CA LEU A 12 -12.73 35.06 -14.46
C LEU A 12 -12.46 33.64 -14.99
N GLU A 13 -11.83 33.52 -16.15
CA GLU A 13 -11.44 32.24 -16.76
C GLU A 13 -10.23 31.62 -16.06
N GLU A 14 -9.23 32.44 -15.68
CA GLU A 14 -8.11 32.03 -14.81
C GLU A 14 -8.62 31.57 -13.43
N LEU A 15 -9.50 32.35 -12.78
CA LEU A 15 -10.09 31.98 -11.48
C LEU A 15 -10.98 30.73 -11.56
N ARG A 16 -11.68 30.50 -12.67
CA ARG A 16 -12.41 29.25 -12.90
C ARG A 16 -11.49 28.05 -13.12
N THR A 17 -10.34 28.26 -13.75
CA THR A 17 -9.30 27.23 -13.91
C THR A 17 -8.70 26.86 -12.56
N ILE A 18 -8.29 27.86 -11.76
CA ILE A 18 -7.79 27.67 -10.39
C ILE A 18 -8.85 27.02 -9.49
N LYS A 19 -10.12 27.46 -9.56
CA LYS A 19 -11.23 26.79 -8.85
C LYS A 19 -11.31 25.31 -9.23
N LYS A 20 -11.20 24.97 -10.51
CA LYS A 20 -11.26 23.58 -10.98
C LYS A 20 -10.06 22.76 -10.51
N GLU A 21 -8.85 23.31 -10.49
CA GLU A 21 -7.66 22.64 -9.96
C GLU A 21 -7.76 22.41 -8.45
N ILE A 22 -8.27 23.39 -7.69
CA ILE A 22 -8.52 23.24 -6.25
C ILE A 22 -9.65 22.23 -5.99
N GLN A 23 -10.74 22.24 -6.79
CA GLN A 23 -11.80 21.22 -6.70
C GLN A 23 -11.27 19.83 -7.04
N ASP A 24 -10.49 19.67 -8.11
CA ASP A 24 -9.87 18.39 -8.49
C ASP A 24 -8.93 17.87 -7.41
N THR A 25 -8.17 18.77 -6.75
CA THR A 25 -7.29 18.45 -5.64
C THR A 25 -8.11 18.04 -4.41
N LEU A 26 -9.05 18.88 -3.96
CA LEU A 26 -9.85 18.61 -2.76
C LEU A 26 -10.75 17.38 -2.91
N ASN A 27 -11.37 17.12 -4.06
CA ASN A 27 -12.09 15.87 -4.33
C ASN A 27 -11.18 14.63 -4.21
N GLY A 28 -9.86 14.83 -4.29
CA GLY A 28 -8.83 13.87 -3.93
C GLY A 28 -8.80 13.47 -2.46
N TYR A 29 -9.46 14.18 -1.54
CA TYR A 29 -9.30 13.95 -0.09
C TYR A 29 -10.57 13.46 0.67
N TYR A 30 -11.74 13.24 0.04
CA TYR A 30 -12.92 14.05 0.49
C TYR A 30 -14.47 13.48 0.78
N GLU A 31 -14.07 12.28 1.37
CA GLU A 31 -14.09 10.87 0.91
C GLU A 31 -15.33 10.05 1.37
N PRO A 32 -16.09 9.40 0.46
CA PRO A 32 -17.56 9.40 0.53
C PRO A 32 -18.20 8.56 1.63
N ASP A 33 -19.29 9.07 2.20
CA ASP A 33 -20.17 8.34 3.13
C ASP A 33 -20.89 7.16 2.41
N SER A 34 -21.38 7.42 1.19
CA SER A 34 -22.17 6.50 0.35
C SER A 34 -21.30 5.55 -0.47
N ASP A 35 -21.67 4.26 -0.52
CA ASP A 35 -20.95 3.24 -1.29
C ASP A 35 -20.93 3.51 -2.80
N GLU A 36 -21.99 4.09 -3.37
CA GLU A 36 -21.95 4.50 -4.78
C GLU A 36 -20.89 5.55 -5.05
N ASP A 37 -20.74 6.51 -4.14
CA ASP A 37 -19.79 7.59 -4.30
C ASP A 37 -18.36 7.10 -4.03
N LYS A 38 -18.16 6.15 -3.10
CA LYS A 38 -16.87 5.43 -2.92
C LYS A 38 -16.44 4.74 -4.22
N LEU A 39 -17.38 4.12 -4.94
CA LEU A 39 -17.13 3.52 -6.26
C LEU A 39 -16.76 4.58 -7.31
N LYS A 40 -17.49 5.72 -7.37
CA LYS A 40 -17.17 6.86 -8.26
C LYS A 40 -15.77 7.45 -7.98
N ARG A 41 -15.41 7.63 -6.70
CA ARG A 41 -14.07 8.10 -6.28
C ARG A 41 -12.98 7.12 -6.66
N THR A 42 -13.19 5.82 -6.41
CA THR A 42 -12.27 4.75 -6.82
C THR A 42 -12.04 4.78 -8.33
N GLN A 43 -13.11 4.90 -9.11
CA GLN A 43 -13.05 5.02 -10.58
C GLN A 43 -12.27 6.27 -11.03
N LEU A 44 -12.47 7.42 -10.36
CA LEU A 44 -11.75 8.68 -10.65
C LEU A 44 -10.24 8.54 -10.39
N VAL A 45 -9.85 8.02 -9.22
CA VAL A 45 -8.44 7.82 -8.86
C VAL A 45 -7.77 6.87 -9.86
N MET A 46 -8.37 5.70 -10.11
CA MET A 46 -7.87 4.71 -11.07
C MET A 46 -7.66 5.32 -12.47
N ASN A 47 -8.64 6.05 -12.99
CA ASN A 47 -8.55 6.65 -14.33
C ASN A 47 -7.53 7.78 -14.40
N ARG A 48 -7.40 8.64 -13.38
CA ARG A 48 -6.38 9.71 -13.36
C ARG A 48 -4.97 9.17 -13.18
N VAL A 49 -4.76 8.18 -12.31
CA VAL A 49 -3.46 7.48 -12.17
C VAL A 49 -3.06 6.84 -13.50
N ARG A 50 -3.95 6.06 -14.13
CA ARG A 50 -3.74 5.47 -15.46
C ARG A 50 -3.34 6.49 -16.52
N ALA A 51 -4.11 7.58 -16.64
CA ALA A 51 -3.86 8.63 -17.63
C ALA A 51 -2.53 9.36 -17.40
N ARG A 52 -2.23 9.75 -16.14
CA ARG A 52 -0.99 10.45 -15.81
C ARG A 52 0.24 9.56 -16.03
N MET A 53 0.17 8.27 -15.66
CA MET A 53 1.22 7.29 -15.96
C MET A 53 1.51 7.17 -17.46
N LEU A 54 0.47 7.13 -18.31
CA LEU A 54 0.63 7.03 -19.76
C LEU A 54 1.27 8.31 -20.34
N LEU A 55 0.81 9.49 -19.92
CA LEU A 55 1.37 10.78 -20.34
C LEU A 55 2.85 10.94 -19.92
N ASN A 56 3.18 10.51 -18.70
CA ASN A 56 4.57 10.51 -18.22
C ASN A 56 5.44 9.57 -19.07
N MET A 57 5.00 8.33 -19.31
CA MET A 57 5.75 7.36 -20.12
C MET A 57 5.98 7.80 -21.57
N ALA A 58 5.01 8.52 -22.15
CA ALA A 58 5.15 9.12 -23.48
C ALA A 58 6.14 10.30 -23.52
N SER A 59 6.48 10.89 -22.36
CA SER A 59 7.32 12.10 -22.24
C SER A 59 8.75 11.78 -21.77
N ASP A 60 8.88 10.95 -20.72
CA ASP A 60 10.15 10.42 -20.21
C ASP A 60 9.92 8.97 -19.72
N PRO A 61 10.31 7.95 -20.51
CA PRO A 61 10.20 6.55 -20.11
C PRO A 61 10.98 6.18 -18.84
N GLN A 62 11.94 7.00 -18.39
CA GLN A 62 12.65 6.77 -17.12
C GLN A 62 11.75 7.04 -15.90
N VAL A 63 10.61 7.74 -16.04
CA VAL A 63 9.70 8.03 -14.93
C VAL A 63 9.19 6.75 -14.27
N PHE A 64 8.98 5.66 -15.01
CA PHE A 64 8.61 4.37 -14.43
C PHE A 64 9.70 3.80 -13.50
N GLY A 65 10.98 3.93 -13.87
CA GLY A 65 12.10 3.58 -12.99
C GLY A 65 12.10 4.47 -11.73
N LYS A 66 12.05 5.80 -11.93
CA LYS A 66 12.04 6.80 -10.84
C LYS A 66 10.89 6.60 -9.85
N ILE A 67 9.73 6.12 -10.32
CA ILE A 67 8.57 5.74 -9.48
C ILE A 67 8.89 4.52 -8.60
N LEU A 68 9.48 3.46 -9.17
CA LEU A 68 9.85 2.27 -8.41
C LEU A 68 11.02 2.53 -7.44
N ASP A 69 12.01 3.34 -7.86
CA ASP A 69 13.13 3.75 -7.01
C ASP A 69 12.68 4.57 -5.78
N CYS A 70 11.54 5.26 -5.84
CA CYS A 70 10.94 5.95 -4.69
C CYS A 70 10.17 5.01 -3.75
N LEU A 71 9.90 3.77 -4.14
CA LEU A 71 9.10 2.79 -3.38
C LEU A 71 9.93 1.58 -2.90
N MET A 72 11.09 1.32 -3.50
CA MET A 72 11.96 0.20 -3.16
C MET A 72 12.97 0.55 -2.07
N ILE A 73 13.16 -0.38 -1.12
CA ILE A 73 14.07 -0.23 0.02
C ILE A 73 15.39 -0.98 -0.18
N SER A 74 16.45 -0.48 0.45
CA SER A 74 17.78 -1.12 0.49
C SER A 74 17.89 -2.12 1.65
N PRO A 75 18.57 -3.28 1.46
CA PRO A 75 18.90 -4.19 2.56
C PRO A 75 19.68 -3.52 3.71
N ARG A 76 20.39 -2.42 3.43
CA ARG A 76 21.29 -1.75 4.39
C ARG A 76 20.60 -1.34 5.70
N GLU A 77 19.43 -0.73 5.63
CA GLU A 77 18.72 -0.27 6.83
C GLU A 77 17.98 -1.43 7.53
N ILE A 78 17.47 -2.41 6.80
CA ILE A 78 16.95 -3.65 7.41
C ILE A 78 18.05 -4.37 8.21
N ARG A 79 19.28 -4.43 7.69
CA ARG A 79 20.43 -5.04 8.38
C ARG A 79 20.76 -4.33 9.70
N LYS A 80 20.50 -3.02 9.79
CA LYS A 80 20.64 -2.23 11.02
C LYS A 80 19.54 -2.60 12.04
N ILE A 81 18.29 -2.69 11.60
CA ILE A 81 17.16 -3.16 12.44
C ILE A 81 17.44 -4.59 12.96
N ALA A 82 17.84 -5.50 12.07
CA ALA A 82 18.19 -6.87 12.42
C ALA A 82 19.35 -6.94 13.43
N LYS A 83 20.38 -6.09 13.30
CA LYS A 83 21.48 -6.01 14.28
C LYS A 83 20.97 -5.51 15.64
N ASP A 84 20.15 -4.48 15.64
CA ASP A 84 19.65 -3.85 16.87
C ASP A 84 18.74 -4.78 17.68
N ILE A 85 18.00 -5.68 17.02
CA ILE A 85 17.16 -6.71 17.66
C ILE A 85 17.97 -7.97 18.01
N ILE A 86 18.65 -8.58 17.03
CA ILE A 86 19.34 -9.88 17.24
C ILE A 86 20.62 -9.77 18.07
N VAL A 87 21.39 -8.69 17.92
CA VAL A 87 22.71 -8.53 18.57
C VAL A 87 22.66 -7.61 19.77
N LEU A 88 21.92 -6.48 19.69
CA LEU A 88 21.80 -5.53 20.79
C LEU A 88 20.60 -5.78 21.71
N LYS A 89 19.67 -6.67 21.34
CA LYS A 89 18.46 -7.02 22.12
C LYS A 89 17.66 -5.80 22.61
N LYS A 90 17.52 -4.77 21.76
CA LYS A 90 16.75 -3.56 22.10
C LYS A 90 15.26 -3.80 22.31
N ASP A 91 14.74 -4.87 21.71
CA ASP A 91 13.38 -5.38 21.87
C ASP A 91 13.47 -6.90 21.96
N ILE A 92 12.61 -7.52 22.76
CA ILE A 92 12.70 -8.93 23.17
C ILE A 92 11.30 -9.57 23.05
N PRO A 93 11.16 -10.81 22.54
CA PRO A 93 9.87 -11.48 22.43
C PRO A 93 9.23 -11.67 23.80
N LYS A 94 7.90 -11.53 23.86
CA LYS A 94 7.14 -11.52 25.11
C LYS A 94 6.72 -12.92 25.54
N ASP A 95 6.55 -13.14 26.85
CA ASP A 95 6.37 -14.49 27.40
C ASP A 95 5.01 -15.11 27.05
N ILE A 96 5.00 -15.88 25.96
CA ILE A 96 3.82 -16.60 25.45
C ILE A 96 3.18 -17.50 26.51
N PRO A 97 3.92 -18.34 27.27
CA PRO A 97 3.32 -19.28 28.22
C PRO A 97 2.56 -18.59 29.36
N GLY A 98 3.13 -17.55 29.98
CA GLY A 98 2.45 -16.79 31.03
C GLY A 98 1.18 -16.11 30.52
N ILE A 99 1.29 -15.40 29.39
CA ILE A 99 0.14 -14.70 28.80
C ILE A 99 -0.96 -15.66 28.35
N ASN A 100 -0.63 -16.78 27.69
CA ASN A 100 -1.63 -17.75 27.25
C ASN A 100 -2.31 -18.45 28.43
N LEU A 101 -1.57 -18.73 29.51
CA LEU A 101 -2.17 -19.27 30.75
C LEU A 101 -3.18 -18.29 31.35
N ILE A 102 -2.84 -17.00 31.41
CA ILE A 102 -3.76 -15.95 31.88
C ILE A 102 -4.97 -15.85 30.95
N ARG A 103 -4.77 -15.71 29.64
CA ARG A 103 -5.87 -15.61 28.66
C ARG A 103 -6.85 -16.78 28.75
N PHE A 104 -6.33 -18.01 28.85
CA PHE A 104 -7.15 -19.21 29.04
C PHE A 104 -7.93 -19.21 30.36
N THR A 105 -7.28 -18.83 31.46
CA THR A 105 -7.90 -18.82 32.80
C THR A 105 -8.95 -17.71 32.97
N VAL A 106 -8.75 -16.57 32.30
CA VAL A 106 -9.64 -15.39 32.29
C VAL A 106 -10.78 -15.54 31.26
N GLY A 107 -10.66 -16.45 30.29
CA GLY A 107 -11.63 -16.59 29.19
C GLY A 107 -11.55 -15.47 28.14
N ILE A 108 -10.35 -14.94 27.90
CA ILE A 108 -10.07 -13.95 26.85
C ILE A 108 -10.03 -14.67 25.49
N THR A 109 -10.90 -14.26 24.57
CA THR A 109 -11.01 -14.83 23.22
C THR A 109 -10.61 -13.80 22.16
N PRO A 110 -10.01 -14.23 21.04
CA PRO A 110 -9.58 -13.31 19.97
C PRO A 110 -10.76 -12.62 19.27
N ASP A 111 -11.97 -13.18 19.35
CA ASP A 111 -13.19 -12.58 18.79
C ASP A 111 -13.76 -11.40 19.62
N ASP A 112 -13.32 -11.24 20.88
CA ASP A 112 -13.73 -10.12 21.74
C ASP A 112 -13.10 -8.78 21.29
N SER A 113 -13.78 -7.65 21.53
CA SER A 113 -13.13 -6.32 21.43
C SER A 113 -12.09 -6.13 22.55
N LYS A 114 -11.08 -5.28 22.31
CA LYS A 114 -10.01 -5.00 23.30
C LYS A 114 -10.55 -4.54 24.66
N GLU A 115 -11.67 -3.82 24.65
CA GLU A 115 -12.40 -3.35 25.84
C GLU A 115 -13.03 -4.50 26.62
N VAL A 116 -13.68 -5.45 25.94
CA VAL A 116 -14.27 -6.65 26.56
C VAL A 116 -13.18 -7.55 27.16
N ARG A 117 -12.03 -7.68 26.48
CA ARG A 117 -10.87 -8.42 27.02
C ARG A 117 -10.31 -7.76 28.29
N LEU A 118 -10.24 -6.42 28.31
CA LEU A 118 -9.83 -5.65 29.51
C LEU A 118 -10.84 -5.82 30.65
N GLN A 119 -12.15 -5.75 30.38
CA GLN A 119 -13.19 -5.99 31.40
C GLN A 119 -13.11 -7.40 32.00
N LYS A 120 -12.88 -8.43 31.18
CA LYS A 120 -12.67 -9.81 31.67
C LYS A 120 -11.44 -9.88 32.60
N LEU A 121 -10.34 -9.23 32.24
CA LEU A 121 -9.10 -9.21 33.03
C LEU A 121 -9.22 -8.43 34.35
N LEU A 122 -9.93 -7.30 34.34
CA LEU A 122 -10.30 -6.54 35.53
C LEU A 122 -11.17 -7.37 36.49
N ALA A 123 -12.22 -8.01 35.95
CA ALA A 123 -13.13 -8.83 36.73
C ALA A 123 -12.46 -10.07 37.36
N TYR A 124 -11.50 -10.70 36.66
CA TYR A 124 -10.75 -11.84 37.18
C TYR A 124 -9.81 -11.44 38.34
N ASN A 125 -9.11 -10.31 38.21
CA ASN A 125 -8.21 -9.80 39.26
C ASN A 125 -8.95 -8.99 40.34
N ALA A 126 -10.27 -8.85 40.25
CA ALA A 126 -11.14 -8.06 41.13
C ALA A 126 -10.74 -6.56 41.25
N MET A 127 -10.20 -5.98 40.18
CA MET A 127 -9.69 -4.60 40.14
C MET A 127 -10.59 -3.69 39.29
N SER A 128 -10.52 -2.38 39.53
CA SER A 128 -11.46 -1.37 39.03
C SER A 128 -10.92 -0.55 37.87
N THR A 129 -9.59 -0.31 37.80
CA THR A 129 -8.97 0.50 36.75
C THR A 129 -7.77 -0.19 36.09
N LYS A 130 -7.35 0.31 34.92
CA LYS A 130 -6.20 -0.27 34.21
C LYS A 130 -4.89 0.03 34.96
N GLU A 131 -4.77 1.20 35.59
CA GLU A 131 -3.60 1.60 36.35
C GLU A 131 -3.28 0.60 37.48
N GLU A 132 -4.30 0.13 38.19
CA GLU A 132 -4.17 -0.92 39.21
C GLU A 132 -3.57 -2.22 38.63
N LEU A 133 -4.01 -2.63 37.43
CA LEU A 133 -3.44 -3.77 36.72
C LEU A 133 -2.01 -3.48 36.21
N ASP A 134 -1.73 -2.28 35.69
CA ASP A 134 -0.39 -1.94 35.19
C ASP A 134 0.63 -1.89 36.36
N GLU A 135 0.20 -1.63 37.61
CA GLU A 135 1.03 -1.80 38.82
C GLU A 135 1.24 -3.28 39.23
N GLU A 136 0.19 -4.11 39.33
CA GLU A 136 0.31 -5.54 39.70
C GLU A 136 1.15 -6.35 38.68
N TYR A 137 1.13 -5.95 37.41
CA TYR A 137 1.92 -6.57 36.34
C TYR A 137 3.29 -5.89 36.10
N ALA A 138 3.66 -4.84 36.85
CA ALA A 138 4.94 -4.14 36.68
C ALA A 138 6.18 -5.02 36.92
N ASP A 139 6.06 -6.01 37.81
CA ASP A 139 7.10 -7.00 38.14
C ASP A 139 7.15 -8.20 37.15
N LYS A 140 6.51 -8.11 35.97
CA LYS A 140 6.47 -9.17 34.95
C LYS A 140 7.17 -8.75 33.65
N ASP A 141 7.67 -9.74 32.90
CA ASP A 141 8.20 -9.54 31.54
C ASP A 141 7.11 -9.23 30.47
N TYR A 142 5.89 -8.86 30.89
CA TYR A 142 4.75 -8.57 30.02
C TYR A 142 3.73 -7.62 30.68
N SER A 143 3.11 -6.77 29.87
CA SER A 143 2.15 -5.75 30.31
C SER A 143 0.68 -6.19 30.19
N VAL A 144 -0.22 -5.40 30.79
CA VAL A 144 -1.68 -5.58 30.66
C VAL A 144 -2.12 -5.51 29.19
N ASP A 145 -1.54 -4.58 28.42
CA ASP A 145 -1.80 -4.45 26.98
C ASP A 145 -1.45 -5.73 26.20
N ASP A 146 -0.41 -6.47 26.62
CA ASP A 146 -0.01 -7.73 25.97
C ASP A 146 -1.01 -8.86 26.22
N ILE A 147 -1.65 -8.86 27.39
CA ILE A 147 -2.67 -9.86 27.74
C ILE A 147 -3.94 -9.63 26.91
N ILE A 148 -4.33 -8.38 26.65
CA ILE A 148 -5.53 -8.02 25.89
C ILE A 148 -5.33 -7.83 24.38
N SER A 149 -4.08 -7.75 23.89
CA SER A 149 -3.75 -7.63 22.46
C SER A 149 -4.26 -8.80 21.61
N GLY A 150 -4.55 -8.57 20.33
CA GLY A 150 -4.92 -9.62 19.38
C GLY A 150 -3.79 -10.62 19.10
N GLU A 151 -4.11 -11.80 18.57
CA GLU A 151 -3.08 -12.78 18.16
C GLU A 151 -2.12 -12.21 17.10
N GLU A 152 -2.59 -11.33 16.22
CA GLU A 152 -1.77 -10.71 15.17
C GLU A 152 -0.84 -9.58 15.66
N GLU A 153 -1.11 -9.02 16.84
CA GLU A 153 -0.27 -7.99 17.47
C GLU A 153 0.87 -8.63 18.27
N PHE A 154 0.66 -9.85 18.78
CA PHE A 154 1.53 -10.48 19.76
C PHE A 154 2.84 -11.02 19.18
N CYS A 155 3.97 -10.44 19.60
CA CYS A 155 5.30 -10.78 19.07
C CYS A 155 5.94 -11.94 19.85
N ALA A 156 5.53 -13.16 19.51
CA ALA A 156 5.91 -14.41 20.16
C ALA A 156 7.39 -14.83 20.00
N THR A 157 8.04 -14.45 18.89
CA THR A 157 9.42 -14.85 18.58
C THR A 157 10.29 -13.67 18.14
N VAL A 158 11.62 -13.87 18.13
CA VAL A 158 12.58 -12.87 17.60
C VAL A 158 12.28 -12.52 16.14
N SER A 159 11.69 -13.46 15.40
CA SER A 159 11.26 -13.24 14.01
C SER A 159 10.01 -12.37 13.91
N ASP A 160 9.08 -12.47 14.86
CA ASP A 160 7.89 -11.61 14.91
C ASP A 160 8.25 -10.17 15.30
N VAL A 161 9.10 -10.01 16.33
CA VAL A 161 9.66 -8.72 16.73
C VAL A 161 10.42 -8.09 15.55
N LEU A 162 11.31 -8.83 14.90
CA LEU A 162 12.06 -8.34 13.74
C LEU A 162 11.14 -8.00 12.56
N THR A 163 10.11 -8.80 12.31
CA THR A 163 9.13 -8.52 11.25
C THR A 163 8.29 -7.27 11.54
N LYS A 164 7.90 -7.05 12.80
CA LYS A 164 7.20 -5.84 13.25
C LYS A 164 8.04 -4.59 12.91
N HIS A 165 9.27 -4.49 13.43
CA HIS A 165 10.14 -3.32 13.21
C HIS A 165 10.49 -3.11 11.72
N ILE A 166 10.61 -4.18 10.93
CA ILE A 166 10.82 -4.09 9.48
C ILE A 166 9.61 -3.51 8.75
N ILE A 167 8.40 -3.90 9.14
CA ILE A 167 7.15 -3.41 8.53
C ILE A 167 6.87 -1.97 8.96
N GLU A 168 7.11 -1.61 10.23
CA GLU A 168 7.01 -0.24 10.73
C GLU A 168 7.97 0.68 9.95
N PHE A 169 9.25 0.29 9.82
CA PHE A 169 10.22 1.01 8.97
C PHE A 169 9.78 1.14 7.50
N TRP A 170 9.17 0.11 6.91
CA TRP A 170 8.70 0.16 5.53
C TRP A 170 7.46 1.06 5.36
N ILE A 171 6.55 1.08 6.33
CA ILE A 171 5.40 1.98 6.37
C ILE A 171 5.88 3.44 6.46
N ASP A 172 6.79 3.74 7.38
CA ASP A 172 7.41 5.06 7.53
C ASP A 172 8.16 5.49 6.27
N TYR A 173 8.90 4.57 5.64
CA TYR A 173 9.58 4.82 4.38
C TYR A 173 8.59 5.21 3.27
N LEU A 174 7.52 4.43 3.08
CA LEU A 174 6.48 4.74 2.09
C LEU A 174 5.82 6.09 2.35
N ASN A 175 5.48 6.39 3.62
CA ASN A 175 4.92 7.68 4.03
C ASN A 175 5.88 8.83 3.69
N SER A 176 7.18 8.68 3.97
CA SER A 176 8.20 9.69 3.63
C SER A 176 8.36 9.89 2.11
N SER A 177 8.08 8.86 1.31
CA SER A 177 8.19 8.89 -0.15
C SER A 177 7.03 9.58 -0.88
N ILE A 178 5.90 9.87 -0.22
CA ILE A 178 4.71 10.50 -0.82
C ILE A 178 5.08 11.80 -1.58
N SER A 179 5.92 12.66 -0.99
CA SER A 179 6.35 13.93 -1.57
C SER A 179 7.30 13.77 -2.79
N ALA A 180 8.10 12.68 -2.81
CA ALA A 180 8.93 12.36 -3.96
C ALA A 180 8.09 11.77 -5.10
N LEU A 181 7.16 10.88 -4.77
CA LEU A 181 6.27 10.20 -5.71
C LEU A 181 5.27 11.16 -6.38
N GLY A 182 4.79 12.17 -5.64
CA GLY A 182 3.81 13.17 -6.11
C GLY A 182 4.30 14.04 -7.29
N LYS A 183 5.60 14.05 -7.56
CA LYS A 183 6.19 14.68 -8.76
C LYS A 183 5.83 13.93 -10.04
N TYR A 184 5.52 12.64 -9.92
CA TYR A 184 5.23 11.75 -11.03
C TYR A 184 3.74 11.35 -11.05
N LEU A 185 3.22 10.83 -9.94
CA LEU A 185 1.87 10.29 -9.83
C LEU A 185 0.91 11.24 -9.08
N PRO A 186 -0.39 11.24 -9.41
CA PRO A 186 -1.43 11.83 -8.57
C PRO A 186 -1.91 10.81 -7.52
N PHE A 187 -2.63 11.25 -6.49
CA PHE A 187 -3.23 10.37 -5.47
C PHE A 187 -2.20 9.42 -4.81
N THR A 188 -1.04 9.98 -4.45
CA THR A 188 0.09 9.22 -3.92
C THR A 188 -0.11 8.77 -2.48
N GLU A 189 -0.95 9.47 -1.73
CA GLU A 189 -1.46 9.05 -0.43
C GLU A 189 -2.32 7.79 -0.58
N GLU A 190 -3.28 7.77 -1.52
CA GLU A 190 -4.08 6.57 -1.83
C GLU A 190 -3.23 5.39 -2.32
N ILE A 191 -2.16 5.64 -3.07
CA ILE A 191 -1.22 4.59 -3.52
C ILE A 191 -0.41 4.01 -2.35
N VAL A 192 0.06 4.86 -1.42
CA VAL A 192 0.78 4.39 -0.23
C VAL A 192 -0.16 3.65 0.73
N LEU A 193 -1.35 4.21 0.99
CA LEU A 193 -2.41 3.58 1.76
C LEU A 193 -2.78 2.20 1.17
N MET A 194 -2.96 2.10 -0.15
CA MET A 194 -3.21 0.83 -0.83
C MET A 194 -2.13 -0.22 -0.52
N TYR A 195 -0.83 0.12 -0.56
CA TYR A 195 0.22 -0.83 -0.20
C TYR A 195 0.14 -1.28 1.27
N GLN A 196 -0.21 -0.38 2.19
CA GLN A 196 -0.39 -0.69 3.61
C GLN A 196 -1.61 -1.60 3.84
N THR A 197 -2.77 -1.26 3.26
CA THR A 197 -4.00 -2.06 3.30
C THR A 197 -3.80 -3.45 2.70
N LEU A 198 -3.08 -3.56 1.57
CA LEU A 198 -2.78 -4.85 0.94
C LEU A 198 -1.83 -5.70 1.78
N LEU A 199 -0.83 -5.11 2.47
CA LEU A 199 0.08 -5.85 3.35
C LEU A 199 -0.69 -6.53 4.49
N GLN A 200 -1.70 -5.84 5.05
CA GLN A 200 -2.60 -6.37 6.07
C GLN A 200 -3.57 -7.41 5.47
N LYS A 201 -4.41 -7.01 4.51
CA LYS A 201 -5.48 -7.85 3.91
C LYS A 201 -4.97 -9.16 3.28
N LEU A 202 -3.71 -9.19 2.83
CA LEU A 202 -3.08 -10.38 2.23
C LEU A 202 -2.20 -11.18 3.21
N GLY A 203 -2.21 -10.85 4.51
CA GLY A 203 -1.53 -11.60 5.57
C GLY A 203 0.00 -11.64 5.45
N VAL A 204 0.61 -10.65 4.79
CA VAL A 204 2.02 -10.71 4.36
C VAL A 204 2.97 -10.72 5.57
N LYS A 205 2.63 -9.99 6.64
CA LYS A 205 3.33 -9.98 7.93
C LYS A 205 3.67 -11.40 8.42
N LYS A 206 2.68 -12.30 8.42
CA LYS A 206 2.84 -13.66 8.91
C LYS A 206 3.84 -14.46 8.06
N ARG A 207 3.75 -14.38 6.73
CA ARG A 207 4.67 -15.07 5.81
C ARG A 207 6.11 -14.54 5.89
N ILE A 208 6.29 -13.24 6.11
CA ILE A 208 7.62 -12.66 6.34
C ILE A 208 8.22 -13.24 7.63
N SER A 209 7.47 -13.26 8.74
CA SER A 209 7.96 -13.84 10.01
C SER A 209 8.28 -15.33 9.88
N GLU A 210 7.38 -16.13 9.28
CA GLU A 210 7.58 -17.57 9.05
C GLU A 210 8.83 -17.90 8.23
N ASN A 211 9.25 -17.01 7.32
CA ASN A 211 10.48 -17.16 6.54
C ASN A 211 11.71 -16.60 7.28
N ILE A 212 11.60 -15.46 7.96
CA ILE A 212 12.67 -14.94 8.83
C ILE A 212 13.02 -15.99 9.92
N ALA A 213 12.04 -16.69 10.48
CA ALA A 213 12.23 -17.79 11.43
C ALA A 213 12.93 -19.03 10.85
N ARG A 214 13.04 -19.15 9.52
CA ARG A 214 13.86 -20.18 8.85
C ARG A 214 15.29 -19.68 8.70
N TYR A 215 15.48 -18.44 8.22
CA TYR A 215 16.80 -17.82 8.11
C TYR A 215 17.51 -17.68 9.47
N ASP A 216 16.75 -17.36 10.53
CA ASP A 216 17.23 -17.27 11.92
C ASP A 216 17.82 -18.59 12.44
N LYS A 217 17.26 -19.73 11.99
CA LYS A 217 17.68 -21.09 12.38
C LYS A 217 18.74 -21.71 11.44
N MET A 218 18.92 -21.15 10.24
CA MET A 218 19.80 -21.72 9.20
C MET A 218 21.19 -21.10 9.15
N PHE A 219 21.38 -19.87 9.63
CA PHE A 219 22.62 -19.10 9.40
C PHE A 219 23.29 -18.61 10.69
N GLU A 220 24.63 -18.57 10.69
CA GLU A 220 25.41 -17.99 11.79
C GLU A 220 25.19 -16.48 11.92
N THR A 221 25.40 -15.92 13.12
CA THR A 221 25.00 -14.55 13.50
C THR A 221 25.42 -13.43 12.52
N LYS A 222 26.57 -13.51 11.84
CA LYS A 222 26.94 -12.48 10.83
C LYS A 222 26.22 -12.65 9.50
N GLU A 223 26.00 -13.89 9.07
CA GLU A 223 25.37 -14.22 7.78
C GLU A 223 23.86 -14.10 7.87
N ARG A 224 23.28 -14.52 8.99
CA ARG A 224 21.87 -14.33 9.38
C ARG A 224 21.41 -12.88 9.22
N LEU A 225 22.22 -11.92 9.65
CA LEU A 225 21.92 -10.49 9.50
C LEU A 225 21.90 -10.02 8.03
N ASN A 226 22.64 -10.67 7.14
CA ASN A 226 22.57 -10.41 5.70
C ASN A 226 21.34 -11.11 5.12
N ALA A 227 21.22 -12.42 5.35
CA ALA A 227 20.17 -13.27 4.79
C ALA A 227 18.75 -12.75 5.09
N ILE A 228 18.50 -12.31 6.33
CA ILE A 228 17.22 -11.69 6.71
C ILE A 228 17.02 -10.34 6.02
N ALA A 229 18.05 -9.50 5.92
CA ALA A 229 17.95 -8.17 5.31
C ALA A 229 17.78 -8.24 3.78
N ASP A 230 18.52 -9.12 3.12
CA ASP A 230 18.43 -9.39 1.70
C ASP A 230 17.08 -10.08 1.37
N TYR A 231 16.62 -11.01 2.19
CA TYR A 231 15.27 -11.61 2.06
C TYR A 231 14.16 -10.55 2.20
N ALA A 232 14.13 -9.81 3.31
CA ALA A 232 13.02 -8.90 3.59
C ALA A 232 12.97 -7.72 2.62
N SER A 233 14.12 -7.17 2.20
CA SER A 233 14.14 -6.13 1.16
C SER A 233 13.73 -6.68 -0.21
N LEU A 234 14.19 -7.87 -0.59
CA LEU A 234 13.74 -8.54 -1.82
C LEU A 234 12.24 -8.83 -1.80
N GLU A 235 11.69 -9.28 -0.67
CA GLU A 235 10.27 -9.61 -0.54
C GLU A 235 9.38 -8.36 -0.57
N LEU A 236 9.77 -7.27 0.11
CA LEU A 236 9.04 -6.00 0.07
C LEU A 236 9.18 -5.31 -1.31
N ASN A 237 10.35 -5.38 -1.95
CA ASN A 237 10.52 -4.87 -3.32
C ASN A 237 9.77 -5.72 -4.36
N ASN A 238 9.66 -7.04 -4.16
CA ASN A 238 8.73 -7.92 -4.89
C ASN A 238 7.27 -7.53 -4.64
N PHE A 239 6.90 -7.15 -3.40
CA PHE A 239 5.54 -6.73 -3.06
C PHE A 239 5.15 -5.44 -3.80
N ILE A 240 6.04 -4.44 -3.85
CA ILE A 240 5.89 -3.21 -4.65
C ILE A 240 5.80 -3.51 -6.16
N SER A 241 6.76 -4.26 -6.71
CA SER A 241 6.84 -4.52 -8.15
C SER A 241 5.76 -5.47 -8.68
N THR A 242 5.06 -6.19 -7.80
CA THR A 242 3.94 -7.09 -8.17
C THR A 242 2.60 -6.68 -7.55
N VAL A 243 2.55 -5.54 -6.85
CA VAL A 243 1.40 -5.01 -6.10
C VAL A 243 0.67 -6.09 -5.30
N GLY A 244 1.44 -6.85 -4.53
CA GLY A 244 0.94 -7.94 -3.69
C GLY A 244 0.38 -9.17 -4.43
N ARG A 245 0.43 -9.25 -5.76
CA ARG A 245 -0.21 -10.33 -6.54
C ARG A 245 0.16 -11.75 -6.10
N ARG A 246 1.40 -11.98 -5.64
CA ARG A 246 1.86 -13.29 -5.10
C ARG A 246 1.11 -13.77 -3.85
N TYR A 247 0.35 -12.90 -3.22
CA TYR A 247 -0.40 -13.18 -1.98
C TYR A 247 -1.92 -13.21 -2.18
N MET A 248 -2.43 -12.66 -3.30
CA MET A 248 -3.85 -12.68 -3.65
C MET A 248 -4.36 -14.10 -3.95
N SER A 249 -5.40 -14.53 -3.21
CA SER A 249 -6.16 -15.76 -3.50
C SER A 249 -7.14 -15.58 -4.68
N GLU A 250 -7.66 -16.69 -5.19
CA GLU A 250 -8.72 -16.67 -6.21
C GLU A 250 -10.02 -15.97 -5.75
N GLU A 251 -10.25 -15.89 -4.44
CA GLU A 251 -11.38 -15.14 -3.86
C GLU A 251 -11.16 -13.64 -3.94
N ASN A 252 -9.93 -13.16 -3.70
CA ASN A 252 -9.55 -11.78 -3.94
C ASN A 252 -9.73 -11.42 -5.44
N LEU A 253 -9.38 -12.33 -6.36
CA LEU A 253 -9.59 -12.11 -7.80
C LEU A 253 -11.07 -12.05 -8.19
N LYS A 254 -11.96 -12.78 -7.51
CA LYS A 254 -13.42 -12.66 -7.68
C LYS A 254 -13.91 -11.30 -7.17
N GLU A 255 -13.49 -10.87 -5.98
CA GLU A 255 -13.80 -9.54 -5.43
C GLU A 255 -13.36 -8.43 -6.40
N ILE A 256 -12.15 -8.53 -6.95
CA ILE A 256 -11.62 -7.64 -7.99
C ILE A 256 -12.52 -7.63 -9.24
N SER A 257 -12.94 -8.79 -9.74
CA SER A 257 -13.80 -8.90 -10.92
C SER A 257 -15.18 -8.26 -10.70
N GLU A 258 -15.82 -8.56 -9.56
CA GLU A 258 -17.13 -8.01 -9.18
C GLU A 258 -17.06 -6.49 -8.98
N LYS A 259 -16.03 -5.99 -8.29
CA LYS A 259 -15.78 -4.55 -8.16
C LYS A 259 -15.47 -3.88 -9.50
N ALA A 260 -14.74 -4.53 -10.41
CA ALA A 260 -14.37 -3.95 -11.71
C ALA A 260 -15.59 -3.73 -12.60
N LEU A 261 -16.52 -4.70 -12.60
CA LEU A 261 -17.83 -4.58 -13.23
C LEU A 261 -18.65 -3.44 -12.63
N ARG A 262 -18.72 -3.34 -11.29
CA ARG A 262 -19.48 -2.27 -10.59
C ARG A 262 -18.88 -0.87 -10.80
N CYS A 263 -17.55 -0.74 -10.86
CA CYS A 263 -16.87 0.51 -11.16
C CYS A 263 -16.81 0.84 -12.67
N ASN A 264 -17.26 -0.06 -13.56
CA ASN A 264 -17.08 0.04 -15.01
C ASN A 264 -15.64 0.42 -15.40
N VAL A 265 -14.65 -0.30 -14.86
CA VAL A 265 -13.22 -0.09 -15.18
C VAL A 265 -12.71 -1.30 -15.96
N ASN A 266 -12.32 -1.06 -17.21
CA ASN A 266 -11.60 -2.04 -18.02
C ASN A 266 -10.26 -2.39 -17.33
N LEU A 267 -10.05 -3.66 -16.95
CA LEU A 267 -8.84 -4.22 -16.37
C LEU A 267 -8.45 -5.48 -17.13
N ASP A 268 -7.16 -5.70 -17.37
CA ASP A 268 -6.66 -6.92 -17.98
C ASP A 268 -6.63 -8.03 -16.91
N LEU A 269 -7.79 -8.66 -16.71
CA LEU A 269 -7.94 -9.83 -15.82
C LEU A 269 -7.59 -11.15 -16.52
N THR A 270 -6.93 -11.11 -17.67
CA THR A 270 -6.45 -12.32 -18.34
C THR A 270 -5.21 -12.90 -17.62
N ALA A 271 -4.86 -14.14 -17.94
CA ALA A 271 -3.61 -14.74 -17.49
C ALA A 271 -2.36 -13.95 -17.88
N GLN A 272 -2.39 -13.03 -18.87
CA GLN A 272 -1.25 -12.16 -19.18
C GLN A 272 -1.20 -10.91 -18.30
N GLY A 273 -2.35 -10.25 -18.07
CA GLY A 273 -2.43 -9.05 -17.23
C GLY A 273 -2.26 -9.32 -15.73
N ILE A 274 -2.56 -10.55 -15.28
CA ILE A 274 -2.47 -11.01 -13.88
C ILE A 274 -1.11 -11.68 -13.56
N GLU A 275 -0.33 -12.12 -14.56
CA GLU A 275 0.93 -12.84 -14.34
C GLU A 275 2.08 -11.89 -14.01
N ALA A 276 2.45 -11.88 -12.73
CA ALA A 276 3.48 -11.02 -12.12
C ALA A 276 4.93 -11.25 -12.62
N THR A 277 5.17 -12.19 -13.53
CA THR A 277 6.49 -12.48 -14.10
C THR A 277 6.43 -12.59 -15.62
N ARG A 278 7.27 -11.79 -16.28
CA ARG A 278 7.50 -11.85 -17.72
C ARG A 278 7.94 -13.25 -18.17
N LYS A 279 7.28 -13.81 -19.20
CA LYS A 279 7.69 -15.07 -19.81
C LYS A 279 9.03 -14.90 -20.54
N LYS A 280 9.89 -15.92 -20.48
CA LYS A 280 11.16 -15.93 -21.21
C LYS A 280 10.88 -15.94 -22.71
N GLN A 281 11.56 -15.07 -23.45
CA GLN A 281 11.53 -15.00 -24.92
C GLN A 281 12.96 -14.99 -25.48
N PRO A 282 13.16 -15.36 -26.75
CA PRO A 282 14.41 -15.12 -27.47
C PRO A 282 14.85 -13.65 -27.45
N VAL A 283 16.17 -13.43 -27.46
CA VAL A 283 16.76 -12.09 -27.57
C VAL A 283 16.50 -11.50 -28.96
N VAL A 284 16.50 -12.34 -30.01
CA VAL A 284 16.19 -11.92 -31.40
C VAL A 284 14.80 -11.27 -31.47
N ASP A 285 13.79 -11.87 -30.83
CA ASP A 285 12.42 -11.33 -30.82
C ASP A 285 12.32 -9.99 -30.05
N ALA A 286 13.23 -9.71 -29.12
CA ALA A 286 13.34 -8.42 -28.45
C ALA A 286 14.04 -7.36 -29.31
N LEU A 287 15.02 -7.76 -30.12
CA LEU A 287 15.75 -6.88 -31.04
C LEU A 287 14.88 -6.50 -32.25
N ASN A 288 14.24 -7.48 -32.90
CA ASN A 288 13.28 -7.22 -33.98
C ASN A 288 12.16 -6.28 -33.50
N ALA A 289 11.65 -6.49 -32.28
CA ALA A 289 10.66 -5.61 -31.68
C ALA A 289 11.18 -4.22 -31.31
N LEU A 290 12.49 -4.05 -31.10
CA LEU A 290 13.10 -2.75 -30.87
C LEU A 290 13.17 -1.96 -32.17
N ASP A 291 13.59 -2.60 -33.25
CA ASP A 291 13.63 -2.01 -34.59
C ASP A 291 12.20 -1.66 -35.05
N GLU A 292 11.24 -2.59 -34.94
CA GLU A 292 9.81 -2.36 -35.22
C GLU A 292 9.21 -1.24 -34.34
N SER A 293 9.67 -1.06 -33.09
CA SER A 293 9.06 -0.09 -32.16
C SER A 293 9.16 1.35 -32.61
N PHE A 294 10.21 1.73 -33.34
CA PHE A 294 10.43 3.09 -33.77
C PHE A 294 9.41 3.53 -34.84
N ASP A 295 9.10 2.65 -35.79
CA ASP A 295 8.10 2.89 -36.82
C ASP A 295 6.67 2.75 -36.27
N ILE A 296 6.45 1.80 -35.36
CA ILE A 296 5.20 1.66 -34.59
C ILE A 296 4.86 2.94 -33.82
N MET A 297 5.84 3.58 -33.16
CA MET A 297 5.64 4.83 -32.41
C MET A 297 5.48 6.07 -33.30
N ARG A 298 5.72 5.97 -34.61
CA ARG A 298 5.67 7.09 -35.58
C ARG A 298 4.47 7.10 -36.50
N LYS A 299 3.78 5.96 -36.67
CA LYS A 299 2.67 5.83 -37.62
C LYS A 299 1.36 6.42 -37.06
N PRO A 300 0.46 6.95 -37.93
CA PRO A 300 -0.82 7.51 -37.50
C PRO A 300 -1.83 6.40 -37.19
N GLY A 301 -1.89 5.99 -35.92
CA GLY A 301 -2.84 4.99 -35.40
C GLY A 301 -2.14 3.74 -34.84
N PHE A 302 -2.77 3.13 -33.84
CA PHE A 302 -2.21 2.01 -33.09
C PHE A 302 -3.18 0.82 -33.09
N ASN A 303 -2.69 -0.34 -33.51
CA ASN A 303 -3.44 -1.58 -33.59
C ASN A 303 -2.99 -2.56 -32.50
N GLU A 304 -3.82 -3.56 -32.21
CA GLU A 304 -3.51 -4.57 -31.19
C GLU A 304 -2.22 -5.37 -31.50
N SER A 305 -1.94 -5.63 -32.78
CA SER A 305 -0.66 -6.20 -33.25
C SER A 305 0.56 -5.42 -32.79
N ASP A 306 0.45 -4.10 -32.74
CA ASP A 306 1.55 -3.20 -32.45
C ASP A 306 1.82 -3.18 -30.94
N MET A 307 0.75 -3.23 -30.14
CA MET A 307 0.84 -3.45 -28.70
C MET A 307 1.45 -4.82 -28.38
N GLN A 308 1.15 -5.86 -29.17
CA GLN A 308 1.78 -7.18 -29.02
C GLN A 308 3.27 -7.15 -29.38
N THR A 309 3.71 -6.43 -30.42
CA THR A 309 5.14 -6.19 -30.67
C THR A 309 5.77 -5.38 -29.54
N LEU A 310 5.18 -4.28 -29.07
CA LEU A 310 5.77 -3.50 -27.96
C LEU A 310 5.87 -4.30 -26.66
N ARG A 311 4.93 -5.21 -26.36
CA ARG A 311 5.03 -6.15 -25.22
C ARG A 311 6.21 -7.14 -25.33
N ARG A 312 6.87 -7.27 -26.49
CA ARG A 312 8.16 -7.98 -26.62
C ARG A 312 9.35 -7.18 -26.08
N LEU A 313 9.20 -5.88 -25.82
CA LEU A 313 10.20 -5.06 -25.13
C LEU A 313 10.00 -5.09 -23.60
N PRO A 314 11.06 -5.34 -22.81
CA PRO A 314 10.94 -5.46 -21.34
C PRO A 314 10.34 -4.24 -20.67
N LEU A 315 10.65 -3.03 -21.13
CA LEU A 315 10.17 -1.77 -20.52
C LEU A 315 8.65 -1.62 -20.63
N TRP A 316 8.09 -1.83 -21.83
CA TRP A 316 6.66 -1.72 -22.08
C TRP A 316 5.86 -2.83 -21.39
N ASP A 317 6.35 -4.08 -21.44
CA ASP A 317 5.71 -5.22 -20.77
C ASP A 317 5.67 -5.01 -19.25
N ASN A 318 6.79 -4.64 -18.63
CA ASN A 318 6.86 -4.37 -17.19
C ASN A 318 5.99 -3.16 -16.79
N PHE A 319 6.00 -2.08 -17.57
CA PHE A 319 5.16 -0.91 -17.30
C PHE A 319 3.67 -1.24 -17.39
N GLN A 320 3.22 -1.93 -18.45
CA GLN A 320 1.80 -2.27 -18.60
C GLN A 320 1.32 -3.25 -17.53
N ARG A 321 2.12 -4.28 -17.19
CA ARG A 321 1.80 -5.19 -16.07
C ARG A 321 1.72 -4.44 -14.75
N TRP A 322 2.73 -3.62 -14.42
CA TRP A 322 2.73 -2.88 -13.16
C TRP A 322 1.57 -1.88 -13.08
N GLN A 323 1.23 -1.20 -14.17
CA GLN A 323 0.04 -0.35 -14.25
C GLN A 323 -1.26 -1.14 -14.01
N ASN A 324 -1.42 -2.31 -14.63
CA ASN A 324 -2.60 -3.14 -14.44
C ASN A 324 -2.71 -3.66 -12.99
N LEU A 325 -1.59 -4.14 -12.43
CA LEU A 325 -1.49 -4.62 -11.05
C LEU A 325 -1.71 -3.49 -10.02
N LEU A 326 -1.25 -2.26 -10.28
CA LEU A 326 -1.50 -1.09 -9.42
C LEU A 326 -3.00 -0.76 -9.35
N LEU A 327 -3.69 -0.83 -10.49
CA LEU A 327 -5.13 -0.58 -10.55
C LEU A 327 -5.93 -1.71 -9.91
N ILE A 328 -5.50 -2.97 -10.08
CA ILE A 328 -6.05 -4.13 -9.36
C ILE A 328 -5.86 -3.96 -7.84
N GLY A 329 -4.70 -3.48 -7.39
CA GLY A 329 -4.41 -3.20 -5.99
C GLY A 329 -5.32 -2.12 -5.41
N LEU A 330 -5.45 -0.98 -6.10
CA LEU A 330 -6.35 0.13 -5.70
C LEU A 330 -7.80 -0.34 -5.56
N LEU A 331 -8.25 -1.24 -6.46
CA LEU A 331 -9.60 -1.81 -6.41
C LEU A 331 -9.78 -2.84 -5.28
N LEU A 332 -8.76 -3.63 -4.95
CA LEU A 332 -8.83 -4.60 -3.85
C LEU A 332 -8.75 -3.92 -2.47
N ALA A 333 -8.04 -2.80 -2.38
CA ALA A 333 -7.98 -1.95 -1.18
C ALA A 333 -9.19 -1.03 -1.01
N SER A 334 -9.93 -0.70 -2.08
CA SER A 334 -11.07 0.22 -1.99
C SER A 334 -12.18 -0.31 -1.07
N GLY A 335 -12.75 0.61 -0.28
CA GLY A 335 -13.76 0.31 0.74
C GLY A 335 -13.23 0.36 2.19
N VAL A 336 -11.91 0.30 2.39
CA VAL A 336 -11.31 0.57 3.72
C VAL A 336 -11.22 2.09 3.92
N SER A 337 -12.07 2.64 4.78
CA SER A 337 -11.97 4.04 5.21
C SER A 337 -10.93 4.16 6.32
N THR A 338 -9.95 5.06 6.15
CA THR A 338 -8.89 5.31 7.14
C THR A 338 -8.72 6.79 7.48
N LYS A 339 -9.66 7.65 7.09
CA LYS A 339 -9.63 9.08 7.41
C LYS A 339 -10.48 9.37 8.64
N ASP A 340 -10.01 10.30 9.46
CA ASP A 340 -10.79 10.81 10.59
C ASP A 340 -12.10 11.43 10.05
N PRO A 341 -13.29 11.01 10.54
CA PRO A 341 -14.56 11.61 10.15
C PRO A 341 -14.60 13.15 10.28
N ALA A 342 -13.88 13.72 11.26
CA ALA A 342 -13.82 15.17 11.48
C ALA A 342 -12.99 15.89 10.39
N GLU A 343 -11.82 15.36 10.03
CA GLU A 343 -11.02 15.89 8.90
C GLU A 343 -11.79 15.75 7.59
N ASN A 344 -12.41 14.59 7.38
CA ASN A 344 -13.20 14.30 6.19
C ASN A 344 -14.37 15.30 6.03
N GLN A 345 -15.11 15.55 7.12
CA GLN A 345 -16.19 16.54 7.15
C GLN A 345 -15.68 17.97 6.92
N ALA A 346 -14.51 18.34 7.44
CA ALA A 346 -13.91 19.65 7.17
C ALA A 346 -13.58 19.86 5.68
N VAL A 347 -13.08 18.82 4.99
CA VAL A 347 -12.84 18.88 3.53
C VAL A 347 -14.16 18.92 2.75
N LYS A 348 -15.23 18.27 3.23
CA LYS A 348 -16.57 18.30 2.62
C LYS A 348 -17.12 19.72 2.59
N GLU A 349 -17.04 20.40 3.74
CA GLU A 349 -17.39 21.81 3.86
C GLU A 349 -16.55 22.73 2.95
N LEU A 350 -15.26 22.44 2.76
CA LEU A 350 -14.41 23.21 1.84
C LEU A 350 -14.87 23.06 0.39
N ILE A 351 -15.23 21.86 -0.05
CA ILE A 351 -15.77 21.61 -1.40
C ILE A 351 -17.11 22.31 -1.59
N GLU A 352 -18.02 22.24 -0.61
CA GLU A 352 -19.30 22.96 -0.65
C GLU A 352 -19.09 24.49 -0.73
N LYS A 353 -18.19 25.05 0.08
CA LYS A 353 -17.83 26.48 0.04
C LYS A 353 -17.20 26.89 -1.30
N ILE A 354 -16.39 26.03 -1.91
CA ILE A 354 -15.75 26.32 -3.22
C ILE A 354 -16.72 26.12 -4.39
N ASN A 355 -17.69 25.20 -4.29
CA ASN A 355 -18.77 25.08 -5.27
C ASN A 355 -19.52 26.41 -5.43
N LEU A 356 -19.74 27.14 -4.34
CA LEU A 356 -20.38 28.46 -4.28
C LEU A 356 -19.50 29.64 -4.76
N LEU A 357 -18.19 29.47 -4.96
CA LEU A 357 -17.31 30.54 -5.47
C LEU A 357 -17.42 30.66 -6.99
N TYR A 358 -17.56 31.88 -7.53
CA TYR A 358 -17.59 32.17 -8.98
C TYR A 358 -18.69 31.43 -9.78
N SER A 359 -19.79 31.07 -9.11
CA SER A 359 -21.04 30.59 -9.71
C SER A 359 -21.77 31.71 -10.45
#